data_AF-A0A6B2SB70-F1
#
_entry.id   AF-A0A6B2SB70-F1
#
_cell.length_a   1.000
_cell.length_b   1.000
_cell.length_c   1.000
_cell.angle_alpha   90.00
_cell.angle_beta   90.00
_cell.angle_gamma   90.00
#
_symmetry.space_group_name_H-M   'P 1'
#
loop_
_entity.id
_entity.type
_entity.pdbx_description
1 polymer ?
#
loop_
_entity_poly.entity_id
_entity_poly.type
_entity_poly.pdbx_seq_one_letter_code
_entity_poly.pdbx_strand_id
1 'polypeptide(L)'
;MAVPPRLPETEWLHQPQWTRLRRAATSTAVPCGRTVVVVADGPADGAVPVALASGHRRVVWLRTAEHFARREHDLFEADPADPEHLRRVLHALADEGCAEVDWLHTLPLGIDGPVGDKALDRAVWACLDTPAAVVRALRGAPRELAVRPWWLSCGARPVLGAVTRPEAALLAGVTEVAPQEGGPDGHWVDVEDPDGWAPQVSALLATRDAVPPRHLALRGGFWWEEVTLPVRGRSPEAATARAAGGDHVVLGGTGG
;
A
#
# COMPACT_ATOMS: atom_id res chain seq x y z
N MET A 1 19.99 -33.91 -25.52
CA MET A 1 19.07 -33.26 -24.57
C MET A 1 17.72 -33.10 -25.26
N ALA A 2 16.64 -33.62 -24.67
CA ALA A 2 15.30 -33.42 -25.22
C ALA A 2 14.84 -31.98 -24.97
N VAL A 3 14.26 -31.34 -25.98
CA VAL A 3 13.64 -30.01 -25.83
C VAL A 3 12.36 -30.19 -25.00
N PRO A 4 12.16 -29.43 -23.91
CA PRO A 4 10.94 -29.51 -23.13
C PRO A 4 9.73 -29.15 -24.01
N PRO A 5 8.61 -29.90 -23.93
CA PRO A 5 7.43 -29.61 -24.73
C PRO A 5 6.83 -28.25 -24.32
N ARG A 6 6.47 -27.42 -25.31
CA ARG A 6 5.80 -26.14 -25.06
C ARG A 6 4.37 -26.40 -24.59
N LEU A 7 4.05 -25.97 -23.38
CA LEU A 7 2.69 -26.06 -22.84
C LEU A 7 1.75 -25.04 -23.53
N PRO A 8 0.44 -25.35 -23.63
CA PRO A 8 -0.59 -24.40 -24.07
C PRO A 8 -0.59 -23.12 -23.23
N GLU A 9 -0.92 -21.97 -23.83
CA GLU A 9 -0.96 -20.67 -23.14
C GLU A 9 -1.81 -20.70 -21.87
N THR A 10 -2.93 -21.43 -21.89
CA THR A 10 -3.83 -21.57 -20.73
C THR A 10 -3.20 -22.23 -19.52
N GLU A 11 -2.06 -22.91 -19.67
CA GLU A 11 -1.35 -23.60 -18.58
C GLU A 11 -0.28 -22.72 -17.91
N TRP A 12 0.09 -21.59 -18.51
CA TRP A 12 1.13 -20.70 -17.96
C TRP A 12 0.76 -19.22 -17.96
N LEU A 13 -0.19 -18.78 -18.80
CA LEU A 13 -0.66 -17.41 -18.86
C LEU A 13 -1.72 -17.15 -17.80
N HIS A 14 -1.40 -16.23 -16.89
CA HIS A 14 -2.29 -15.81 -15.80
C HIS A 14 -2.45 -14.29 -15.84
N GLN A 15 -3.55 -13.80 -15.28
CA GLN A 15 -3.78 -12.36 -15.13
C GLN A 15 -4.37 -12.07 -13.74
N PRO A 16 -4.05 -10.90 -13.17
CA PRO A 16 -4.76 -10.42 -12.00
C PRO A 16 -6.21 -10.08 -12.37
N GLN A 17 -7.14 -10.41 -11.47
CA GLN A 17 -8.55 -10.05 -11.53
C GLN A 17 -9.00 -9.55 -10.17
N TRP A 18 -9.99 -8.65 -10.15
CA TRP A 18 -10.55 -8.12 -8.92
C TRP A 18 -11.87 -8.81 -8.58
N THR A 19 -11.95 -9.41 -7.39
CA THR A 19 -13.17 -10.06 -6.89
C THR A 19 -13.72 -9.27 -5.71
N ARG A 20 -15.03 -9.04 -5.70
CA ARG A 20 -15.71 -8.32 -4.61
C ARG A 20 -15.79 -9.22 -3.39
N LEU A 21 -15.25 -8.76 -2.26
CA LEU A 21 -15.28 -9.46 -0.99
C LEU A 21 -16.57 -9.22 -0.22
N ARG A 22 -16.76 -7.97 0.23
CA ARG A 22 -17.80 -7.57 1.17
C ARG A 22 -18.03 -6.07 1.12
N ARG A 23 -19.13 -5.62 1.70
CA ARG A 23 -19.36 -4.18 1.89
C ARG A 23 -18.32 -3.61 2.85
N ALA A 24 -17.83 -2.41 2.58
CA ALA A 24 -16.97 -1.68 3.47
C ALA A 24 -17.81 -1.11 4.62
N ALA A 25 -17.55 -1.60 5.84
CA ALA A 25 -18.09 -0.99 7.05
C ALA A 25 -17.39 0.34 7.29
N THR A 26 -18.08 1.31 7.90
CA THR A 26 -17.52 2.62 8.27
C THR A 26 -17.28 2.74 9.78
N SER A 27 -17.61 1.71 10.54
CA SER A 27 -17.41 1.64 11.98
C SER A 27 -17.29 0.20 12.46
N THR A 28 -16.75 0.04 13.67
CA THR A 28 -16.74 -1.22 14.41
C THR A 28 -17.48 -1.08 15.73
N ALA A 29 -18.13 -2.15 16.18
CA ALA A 29 -18.85 -2.14 17.45
C ALA A 29 -17.92 -2.00 18.67
N VAL A 30 -16.68 -2.51 18.56
CA VAL A 30 -15.69 -2.48 19.64
C VAL A 30 -14.33 -2.06 19.06
N PRO A 31 -13.69 -1.00 19.60
CA PRO A 31 -12.34 -0.63 19.20
C PRO A 31 -11.34 -1.79 19.37
N CYS A 32 -10.35 -1.86 18.49
CA CYS A 32 -9.23 -2.77 18.69
C CYS A 32 -8.24 -2.19 19.73
N GLY A 33 -7.53 -3.07 20.44
CA GLY A 33 -6.55 -2.65 21.47
C GLY A 33 -5.26 -2.05 20.90
N ARG A 34 -5.13 -1.96 19.58
CA ARG A 34 -3.89 -1.67 18.87
C ARG A 34 -3.73 -0.16 18.68
N THR A 35 -2.48 0.28 18.59
CA THR A 35 -2.13 1.66 18.25
C THR A 35 -2.06 1.78 16.73
N VAL A 36 -2.54 2.88 16.15
CA VAL A 36 -2.31 3.19 14.73
C VAL A 36 -1.35 4.37 14.63
N VAL A 37 -0.27 4.21 13.86
CA VAL A 37 0.66 5.27 13.49
C VAL A 37 0.32 5.72 12.08
N VAL A 38 0.04 7.00 11.88
CA VAL A 38 -0.31 7.57 10.57
C VAL A 38 0.86 8.39 10.05
N VAL A 39 1.42 8.01 8.91
CA VAL A 39 2.48 8.77 8.23
C VAL A 39 1.86 9.69 7.18
N ALA A 40 1.82 10.99 7.48
CA ALA A 40 1.12 11.98 6.65
C ALA A 40 1.89 13.31 6.52
N ASP A 41 1.65 14.02 5.42
CA ASP A 41 2.16 15.39 5.17
C ASP A 41 1.19 16.47 5.73
N GLY A 42 -0.03 16.06 6.07
CA GLY A 42 -1.13 16.93 6.53
C GLY A 42 -1.24 17.08 8.05
N PRO A 43 -2.11 17.99 8.52
CA PRO A 43 -2.26 18.28 9.94
C PRO A 43 -2.87 17.07 10.69
N ALA A 44 -2.58 16.99 11.98
CA ALA A 44 -3.08 15.95 12.89
C ALA A 44 -4.47 16.28 13.45
N ASP A 45 -5.23 17.16 12.77
CA ASP A 45 -6.57 17.58 13.16
C ASP A 45 -7.60 17.25 12.07
N GLY A 46 -8.88 17.40 12.41
CA GLY A 46 -9.99 17.14 11.49
C GLY A 46 -10.55 15.71 11.54
N ALA A 47 -11.19 15.29 10.45
CA ALA A 47 -12.04 14.10 10.43
C ALA A 47 -11.29 12.76 10.44
N VAL A 48 -10.07 12.73 9.86
CA VAL A 48 -9.28 11.49 9.73
C VAL A 48 -8.83 10.95 11.10
N PRO A 49 -8.17 11.75 11.98
CA PRO A 49 -7.83 11.29 13.33
C PRO A 49 -9.04 10.81 14.13
N VAL A 50 -10.18 11.52 14.02
CA VAL A 50 -11.43 11.16 14.72
C VAL A 50 -11.96 9.81 14.23
N ALA A 51 -11.97 9.57 12.92
CA ALA A 51 -12.42 8.30 12.35
C ALA A 51 -11.50 7.13 12.78
N LEU A 52 -10.19 7.34 12.81
CA LEU A 52 -9.22 6.33 13.27
C LEU A 52 -9.35 6.03 14.77
N ALA A 53 -9.53 7.06 15.59
CA ALA A 53 -9.71 6.93 17.04
C ALA A 53 -10.97 6.14 17.42
N SER A 54 -11.99 6.10 16.55
CA SER A 54 -13.19 5.28 16.78
C SER A 54 -12.92 3.76 16.72
N GLY A 55 -11.87 3.33 16.01
CA GLY A 55 -11.53 1.92 15.80
C GLY A 55 -10.31 1.43 16.58
N HIS A 56 -9.55 2.33 17.22
CA HIS A 56 -8.24 2.04 17.79
C HIS A 56 -8.10 2.59 19.20
N ARG A 57 -7.20 1.99 19.99
CA ARG A 57 -6.90 2.46 21.35
C ARG A 57 -6.23 3.83 21.34
N ARG A 58 -5.38 4.09 20.34
CA ARG A 58 -4.53 5.28 20.24
C ARG A 58 -4.20 5.56 18.79
N VAL A 59 -4.22 6.83 18.42
CA VAL A 59 -3.77 7.33 17.12
C VAL A 59 -2.52 8.15 17.36
N VAL A 60 -1.42 7.81 16.69
CA VAL A 60 -0.16 8.54 16.72
C VAL A 60 0.08 9.11 15.33
N TRP A 61 0.35 10.40 15.24
CA TRP A 61 0.60 11.09 13.99
C TRP A 61 2.10 11.27 13.78
N LEU A 62 2.60 10.86 12.62
CA LEU A 62 3.96 11.09 12.16
C LEU A 62 3.90 12.09 11.00
N ARG A 63 4.19 13.35 11.31
CA ARG A 63 4.30 14.41 10.33
C ARG A 63 5.67 14.39 9.67
N THR A 64 5.68 14.58 8.37
CA THR A 64 6.88 14.78 7.55
C THR A 64 7.68 16.00 8.03
N ALA A 65 8.98 15.82 8.24
CA ALA A 65 9.92 16.90 8.59
C ALA A 65 11.35 16.46 8.25
N GLU A 66 12.29 17.40 8.11
CA GLU A 66 13.71 17.08 7.87
C GLU A 66 14.42 16.53 9.12
N HIS A 67 13.81 16.69 10.30
CA HIS A 67 14.42 16.34 11.59
C HIS A 67 13.45 15.59 12.47
N PHE A 68 13.99 14.66 13.27
CA PHE A 68 13.21 14.00 14.30
C PHE A 68 12.91 14.93 15.47
N ALA A 69 11.64 15.06 15.82
CA ALA A 69 11.19 15.66 17.06
C ALA A 69 9.91 15.00 17.55
N ARG A 70 9.78 14.84 18.87
CA ARG A 70 8.48 14.55 19.48
C ARG A 70 7.85 15.86 19.93
N ARG A 71 6.77 16.27 19.26
CA ARG A 71 6.08 17.54 19.54
C ARG A 71 5.09 17.40 20.68
N GLU A 72 4.34 16.29 20.69
CA GLU A 72 3.37 15.97 21.73
C GLU A 72 3.42 14.47 22.06
N HIS A 73 2.55 14.01 22.95
CA HIS A 73 2.48 12.58 23.29
C HIS A 73 2.18 11.73 22.04
N ASP A 74 1.29 12.21 21.17
CA ASP A 74 0.79 11.48 19.99
C ASP A 74 1.18 12.14 18.66
N LEU A 75 2.15 13.06 18.69
CA LEU A 75 2.62 13.78 17.50
C LEU A 75 4.15 13.76 17.42
N PHE A 76 4.64 13.10 16.38
CA PHE A 76 6.04 13.07 15.99
C PHE A 76 6.24 13.83 14.68
N GLU A 77 7.43 14.38 14.54
CA GLU A 77 8.02 14.85 13.30
C GLU A 77 9.20 13.97 12.96
N ALA A 78 9.31 13.57 11.70
CA ALA A 78 10.40 12.75 11.21
C ALA A 78 10.50 12.85 9.69
N ASP A 79 11.70 12.57 9.16
CA ASP A 79 11.84 12.25 7.75
C ASP A 79 11.35 10.82 7.54
N PRO A 80 10.24 10.58 6.81
CA PRO A 80 9.75 9.23 6.57
C PRO A 80 10.68 8.39 5.69
N ALA A 81 11.67 9.01 5.02
CA ALA A 81 12.69 8.32 4.23
C ALA A 81 13.97 8.02 5.05
N ASP A 82 14.04 8.44 6.32
CA ASP A 82 15.17 8.14 7.21
C ASP A 82 14.83 6.98 8.17
N PRO A 83 15.47 5.80 8.00
CA PRO A 83 15.24 4.65 8.87
C PRO A 83 15.55 4.91 10.36
N GLU A 84 16.51 5.79 10.68
CA GLU A 84 16.89 6.11 12.05
C GLU A 84 15.80 6.94 12.74
N HIS A 85 15.23 7.92 12.03
CA HIS A 85 14.10 8.70 12.54
C HIS A 85 12.90 7.79 12.82
N LEU A 86 12.57 6.88 11.90
CA LEU A 86 11.47 5.92 12.08
C LEU A 86 11.74 4.97 13.25
N ARG A 87 12.99 4.51 13.42
CA ARG A 87 13.36 3.64 14.54
C ARG A 87 13.18 4.32 15.89
N ARG A 88 13.45 5.63 15.99
CA ARG A 88 13.20 6.41 17.22
C ARG A 88 11.71 6.47 17.57
N VAL A 89 10.84 6.60 16.57
CA VAL A 89 9.38 6.52 16.80
C VAL A 89 9.00 5.15 17.35
N LEU A 90 9.47 4.07 16.72
CA LEU A 90 9.18 2.70 17.16
C LEU A 90 9.65 2.42 18.60
N HIS A 91 10.85 2.89 18.97
CA HIS A 91 11.34 2.78 20.35
C HIS A 91 10.48 3.57 21.33
N ALA A 92 10.12 4.81 21.01
CA ALA A 92 9.25 5.61 21.87
C ALA A 92 7.89 4.93 22.12
N LEU A 93 7.32 4.27 21.11
CA LEU A 93 6.07 3.51 21.26
C LEU A 93 6.24 2.26 22.14
N ALA A 94 7.34 1.53 21.97
CA ALA A 94 7.63 0.35 22.79
C ALA A 94 7.91 0.71 24.26
N ASP A 95 8.66 1.79 24.51
CA ASP A 95 8.94 2.31 25.86
C ASP A 95 7.65 2.72 26.59
N GLU A 96 6.61 3.07 25.85
CA GLU A 96 5.26 3.37 26.35
C GLU A 96 4.35 2.14 26.49
N GLY A 97 4.91 0.95 26.28
CA GLY A 97 4.19 -0.31 26.41
C GLY A 97 3.23 -0.61 25.25
N CYS A 98 3.44 -0.01 24.07
CA CYS A 98 2.73 -0.47 22.87
C CYS A 98 3.28 -1.83 22.44
N ALA A 99 2.41 -2.83 22.31
CA ALA A 99 2.78 -4.16 21.82
C ALA A 99 2.43 -4.36 20.34
N GLU A 100 1.39 -3.69 19.84
CA GLU A 100 0.88 -3.86 18.47
C GLU A 100 0.60 -2.51 17.82
N VAL A 101 1.16 -2.32 16.62
CA VAL A 101 1.04 -1.09 15.82
C VAL A 101 0.56 -1.43 14.40
N ASP A 102 -0.50 -0.78 13.96
CA ASP A 102 -0.74 -0.58 12.52
C ASP A 102 0.06 0.62 12.04
N TRP A 103 0.98 0.39 11.11
CA TRP A 103 1.75 1.45 10.46
C TRP A 103 1.06 1.86 9.17
N LEU A 104 0.26 2.93 9.25
CA LEU A 104 -0.58 3.41 8.17
C LEU A 104 0.16 4.50 7.36
N HIS A 105 0.60 4.13 6.16
CA HIS A 105 1.36 4.98 5.26
C HIS A 105 0.46 5.66 4.23
N THR A 106 0.24 6.97 4.38
CA THR A 106 -0.76 7.72 3.58
C THR A 106 -0.15 8.75 2.64
N LEU A 107 1.18 8.91 2.61
CA LEU A 107 1.87 9.87 1.72
C LEU A 107 1.50 9.73 0.23
N PRO A 108 1.26 8.51 -0.33
CA PRO A 108 0.88 8.36 -1.73
C PRO A 108 -0.51 8.94 -2.06
N LEU A 109 -1.36 9.21 -1.06
CA LEU A 109 -2.65 9.90 -1.27
C LEU A 109 -2.47 11.35 -1.73
N GLY A 110 -1.31 11.96 -1.43
CA GLY A 110 -0.96 13.31 -1.87
C GLY A 110 -0.35 13.37 -3.27
N ILE A 111 -0.34 12.29 -4.05
CA ILE A 111 0.12 12.31 -5.45
C ILE A 111 -0.99 12.88 -6.33
N ASP A 112 -0.80 14.12 -6.77
CA ASP A 112 -1.79 14.88 -7.55
C ASP A 112 -1.20 15.45 -8.85
N GLY A 113 -2.04 16.18 -9.60
CA GLY A 113 -1.65 16.76 -10.88
C GLY A 113 -1.56 15.75 -12.03
N PRO A 114 -0.96 16.18 -13.17
CA PRO A 114 -0.74 15.33 -14.33
C PRO A 114 0.40 14.35 -14.10
N VAL A 115 0.30 13.15 -14.69
CA VAL A 115 1.36 12.14 -14.70
C VAL A 115 2.56 12.68 -15.48
N GLY A 116 3.71 12.76 -14.83
CA GLY A 116 4.96 13.27 -15.38
C GLY A 116 6.05 13.33 -14.30
N ASP A 117 7.20 13.93 -14.61
CA ASP A 117 8.41 13.88 -13.78
C ASP A 117 8.16 14.30 -12.32
N LYS A 118 7.44 15.41 -12.10
CA LYS A 118 7.12 15.87 -10.73
C LYS A 118 6.27 14.88 -9.94
N ALA A 119 5.25 14.29 -10.56
CA ALA A 119 4.41 13.29 -9.92
C ALA A 119 5.22 12.00 -9.65
N LEU A 120 6.10 11.63 -10.58
CA LEU A 120 6.99 10.49 -10.43
C LEU A 120 8.01 10.69 -9.30
N ASP A 121 8.64 11.87 -9.17
CA ASP A 121 9.57 12.18 -8.08
C ASP A 121 8.86 12.06 -6.72
N ARG A 122 7.64 12.60 -6.61
CA ARG A 122 6.81 12.44 -5.41
C ARG A 122 6.47 10.98 -5.15
N ALA A 123 6.15 10.21 -6.20
CA ALA A 123 5.83 8.80 -6.09
C ALA A 123 7.04 7.95 -5.71
N VAL A 124 8.25 8.24 -6.20
CA VAL A 124 9.49 7.56 -5.80
C VAL A 124 9.72 7.76 -4.31
N TRP A 125 9.67 9.00 -3.84
CA TRP A 125 9.81 9.28 -2.41
C TRP A 125 8.70 8.59 -1.58
N ALA A 126 7.43 8.78 -1.96
CA ALA A 126 6.29 8.27 -1.19
C ALA A 126 6.09 6.75 -1.31
N CYS A 127 6.52 6.09 -2.39
CA CYS A 127 6.18 4.68 -2.64
C CYS A 127 7.40 3.75 -2.68
N LEU A 128 8.63 4.29 -2.76
CA LEU A 128 9.87 3.49 -2.73
C LEU A 128 10.74 3.86 -1.53
N ASP A 129 11.15 5.12 -1.41
CA ASP A 129 12.13 5.52 -0.39
C ASP A 129 11.55 5.38 1.02
N THR A 130 10.34 5.91 1.23
CA THR A 130 9.69 5.88 2.54
C THR A 130 9.29 4.45 2.97
N PRO A 131 8.70 3.58 2.12
CA PRO A 131 8.48 2.18 2.54
C PRO A 131 9.77 1.39 2.74
N ALA A 132 10.82 1.64 1.93
CA ALA A 132 12.13 1.02 2.15
C ALA A 132 12.73 1.43 3.51
N ALA A 133 12.57 2.69 3.90
CA ALA A 133 12.99 3.19 5.20
C ALA A 133 12.23 2.51 6.35
N VAL A 134 10.91 2.32 6.21
CA VAL A 134 10.10 1.56 7.18
C VAL A 134 10.62 0.14 7.34
N VAL A 135 10.83 -0.59 6.24
CA VAL A 135 11.35 -1.97 6.29
C VAL A 135 12.73 -2.01 6.97
N ARG A 136 13.61 -1.05 6.70
CA ARG A 136 14.92 -0.93 7.36
C ARG A 136 14.82 -0.58 8.84
N ALA A 137 13.88 0.29 9.22
CA ALA A 137 13.66 0.66 10.62
C ALA A 137 13.20 -0.56 11.44
N LEU A 138 12.32 -1.38 10.86
CA LEU A 138 11.77 -2.57 11.49
C LEU A 138 12.80 -3.67 11.79
N ARG A 139 13.87 -3.79 11.00
CA ARG A 139 14.98 -4.72 11.30
C ARG A 139 15.68 -4.42 12.63
N GLY A 140 15.61 -3.17 13.10
CA GLY A 140 16.13 -2.72 14.39
C GLY A 140 15.05 -2.33 15.40
N ALA A 141 13.79 -2.72 15.18
CA ALA A 141 12.71 -2.41 16.10
C ALA A 141 12.79 -3.28 17.38
N PRO A 142 12.24 -2.79 18.51
CA PRO A 142 12.06 -3.59 19.72
C PRO A 142 11.29 -4.89 19.42
N ARG A 143 11.76 -6.02 19.97
CA ARG A 143 11.23 -7.36 19.64
C ARG A 143 9.79 -7.57 20.11
N GLU A 144 9.40 -6.83 21.13
CA GLU A 144 8.09 -6.87 21.77
C GLU A 144 7.04 -6.08 20.98
N LEU A 145 7.47 -5.29 19.99
CA LEU A 145 6.59 -4.45 19.17
C LEU A 145 6.29 -5.13 17.83
N ALA A 146 5.08 -5.67 17.71
CA ALA A 146 4.56 -6.17 16.44
C ALA A 146 4.05 -5.00 15.58
N VAL A 147 4.60 -4.85 14.37
CA VAL A 147 4.20 -3.81 13.43
C VAL A 147 3.59 -4.42 12.18
N ARG A 148 2.41 -3.92 11.78
CA ARG A 148 1.69 -4.31 10.57
C ARG A 148 1.66 -3.13 9.59
N PRO A 149 2.41 -3.17 8.49
CA PRO A 149 2.38 -2.10 7.51
C PRO A 149 1.12 -2.11 6.66
N TRP A 150 0.58 -0.92 6.44
CA TRP A 150 -0.57 -0.64 5.60
C TRP A 150 -0.22 0.48 4.63
N TRP A 151 -0.12 0.16 3.34
CA TRP A 151 0.26 1.08 2.29
C TRP A 151 -1.01 1.61 1.62
N LEU A 152 -1.26 2.92 1.69
CA LEU A 152 -2.44 3.51 1.04
C LEU A 152 -2.04 4.20 -0.26
N SER A 153 -2.86 4.01 -1.29
CA SER A 153 -2.81 4.77 -2.54
C SER A 153 -4.22 5.13 -2.99
N CYS A 154 -4.33 6.00 -4.00
CA CYS A 154 -5.59 6.31 -4.65
C CYS A 154 -5.41 6.24 -6.17
N GLY A 155 -6.27 5.49 -6.85
CA GLY A 155 -6.26 5.41 -8.32
C GLY A 155 -5.11 4.59 -8.93
N ALA A 156 -4.42 3.77 -8.14
CA ALA A 156 -3.31 2.94 -8.59
C ALA A 156 -3.76 1.58 -9.15
N ARG A 157 -5.00 1.14 -8.86
CA ARG A 157 -5.51 -0.19 -9.23
C ARG A 157 -6.74 -0.15 -10.16
N PRO A 158 -6.78 -1.01 -11.21
CA PRO A 158 -7.85 -1.04 -12.20
C PRO A 158 -9.02 -1.96 -11.79
N VAL A 159 -9.77 -1.59 -10.75
CA VAL A 159 -10.87 -2.42 -10.23
C VAL A 159 -12.16 -2.26 -11.05
N LEU A 160 -12.67 -1.03 -11.15
CA LEU A 160 -13.90 -0.67 -11.89
C LEU A 160 -13.65 0.40 -12.97
N GLY A 161 -12.39 0.57 -13.39
CA GLY A 161 -12.00 1.61 -14.33
C GLY A 161 -10.51 1.61 -14.63
N ALA A 162 -10.07 2.63 -15.36
CA ALA A 162 -8.67 2.83 -15.68
C ALA A 162 -7.86 3.25 -14.45
N VAL A 163 -6.56 2.95 -14.48
CA VAL A 163 -5.58 3.48 -13.53
C VAL A 163 -5.37 4.97 -13.82
N THR A 164 -5.50 5.81 -12.80
CA THR A 164 -5.34 7.28 -12.90
C THR A 164 -4.05 7.78 -12.26
N ARG A 165 -3.41 6.95 -11.43
CA ARG A 165 -2.13 7.19 -10.76
C ARG A 165 -1.20 5.98 -10.90
N PRO A 166 -0.73 5.66 -12.12
CA PRO A 166 0.17 4.53 -12.34
C PRO A 166 1.48 4.64 -11.54
N GLU A 167 1.96 5.85 -11.29
CA GLU A 167 3.16 6.12 -10.49
C GLU A 167 3.03 5.65 -9.03
N ALA A 168 1.83 5.65 -8.46
CA ALA A 168 1.59 5.11 -7.11
C ALA A 168 1.68 3.57 -7.06
N ALA A 169 1.68 2.89 -8.22
CA ALA A 169 1.85 1.44 -8.29
C ALA A 169 3.27 0.97 -7.93
N LEU A 170 4.22 1.89 -7.75
CA LEU A 170 5.54 1.59 -7.17
C LEU A 170 5.45 0.88 -5.80
N LEU A 171 4.33 1.03 -5.07
CA LEU A 171 4.05 0.27 -3.84
C LEU A 171 3.99 -1.26 -4.03
N ALA A 172 3.83 -1.75 -5.27
CA ALA A 172 3.88 -3.17 -5.57
C ALA A 172 5.20 -3.79 -5.09
N GLY A 173 6.32 -3.07 -5.23
CA GLY A 173 7.64 -3.55 -4.87
C GLY A 173 7.75 -3.91 -3.38
N VAL A 174 7.47 -2.96 -2.48
CA VAL A 174 7.55 -3.22 -1.04
C VAL A 174 6.52 -4.26 -0.58
N THR A 175 5.33 -4.27 -1.19
CA THR A 175 4.26 -5.20 -0.81
C THR A 175 4.63 -6.64 -1.17
N GLU A 176 5.31 -6.86 -2.29
CA GLU A 176 5.70 -8.19 -2.73
C GLU A 176 7.04 -8.67 -2.18
N VAL A 177 8.04 -7.80 -2.15
CA VAL A 177 9.43 -8.19 -1.91
C VAL A 177 9.78 -8.16 -0.43
N ALA A 178 9.24 -7.22 0.36
CA ALA A 178 9.62 -7.09 1.76
C ALA A 178 9.41 -8.37 2.58
N PRO A 179 8.27 -9.10 2.47
CA PRO A 179 8.09 -10.36 3.19
C PRO A 179 9.08 -11.45 2.76
N GLN A 180 9.48 -11.47 1.48
CA GLN A 180 10.45 -12.44 0.95
C GLN A 180 11.87 -12.20 1.48
N GLU A 181 12.17 -10.96 1.87
CA GLU A 181 13.46 -10.56 2.45
C GLU A 181 13.45 -10.53 4.00
N GLY A 182 12.40 -11.09 4.63
CA GLY A 182 12.26 -11.16 6.09
C GLY A 182 11.75 -9.87 6.74
N GLY A 183 11.15 -8.95 5.96
CA GLY A 183 10.30 -7.89 6.48
C GLY A 183 8.92 -8.42 6.90
N PRO A 184 8.08 -7.61 7.56
CA PRO A 184 6.72 -8.03 7.91
C PRO A 184 5.83 -8.17 6.68
N ASP A 185 4.77 -8.97 6.82
CA ASP A 185 3.65 -8.96 5.88
C ASP A 185 2.95 -7.59 5.94
N GLY A 186 2.82 -6.95 4.78
CA GLY A 186 2.11 -5.69 4.61
C GLY A 186 0.87 -5.84 3.73
N HIS A 187 -0.04 -4.89 3.85
CA HIS A 187 -1.25 -4.81 3.03
C HIS A 187 -1.24 -3.52 2.22
N TRP A 188 -1.52 -3.62 0.92
CA TRP A 188 -1.74 -2.47 0.07
C TRP A 188 -3.24 -2.24 -0.13
N VAL A 189 -3.71 -1.05 0.24
CA VAL A 189 -5.10 -0.61 0.11
C VAL A 189 -5.19 0.56 -0.86
N ASP A 190 -5.76 0.34 -2.04
CA ASP A 190 -6.03 1.41 -3.01
C ASP A 190 -7.46 1.94 -2.82
N VAL A 191 -7.57 3.18 -2.34
CA VAL A 191 -8.84 3.84 -2.05
C VAL A 191 -9.40 4.57 -3.27
N GLU A 192 -10.69 4.89 -3.23
CA GLU A 192 -11.39 5.62 -4.31
C GLU A 192 -11.25 7.13 -4.18
N ASP A 193 -11.17 7.61 -2.94
CA ASP A 193 -11.17 9.03 -2.58
C ASP A 193 -10.03 9.28 -1.57
N PRO A 194 -9.08 10.17 -1.89
CA PRO A 194 -7.95 10.48 -1.01
C PRO A 194 -8.36 11.21 0.28
N ASP A 195 -9.58 11.75 0.36
CA ASP A 195 -10.09 12.47 1.53
C ASP A 195 -11.12 11.64 2.34
N GLY A 196 -11.85 10.73 1.67
CA GLY A 196 -12.98 9.97 2.22
C GLY A 196 -12.69 8.55 2.73
N TRP A 197 -11.43 8.18 2.92
CA TRP A 197 -11.02 6.78 3.18
C TRP A 197 -11.08 6.34 4.64
N ALA A 198 -10.91 7.28 5.58
CA ALA A 198 -10.55 6.97 6.97
C ALA A 198 -11.55 6.08 7.73
N PRO A 199 -12.89 6.29 7.65
CA PRO A 199 -13.83 5.43 8.36
C PRO A 199 -13.76 3.96 7.92
N GLN A 200 -13.66 3.72 6.61
CA GLN A 200 -13.62 2.38 6.03
C GLN A 200 -12.33 1.67 6.38
N VAL A 201 -11.20 2.35 6.23
CA VAL A 201 -9.88 1.79 6.59
C VAL A 201 -9.81 1.55 8.10
N SER A 202 -10.29 2.47 8.93
CA SER A 202 -10.36 2.28 10.40
C SER A 202 -11.10 0.98 10.76
N ALA A 203 -12.26 0.75 10.13
CA ALA A 203 -13.03 -0.47 10.36
C ALA A 203 -12.37 -1.75 9.81
N LEU A 204 -11.63 -1.64 8.70
CA LEU A 204 -10.82 -2.73 8.16
C LEU A 204 -9.70 -3.11 9.13
N LEU A 205 -8.93 -2.13 9.60
CA LEU A 205 -7.84 -2.33 10.56
C LEU A 205 -8.37 -2.98 11.85
N ALA A 206 -9.49 -2.52 12.39
CA ALA A 206 -10.04 -3.02 13.64
C ALA A 206 -10.60 -4.46 13.57
N THR A 207 -10.62 -5.11 12.39
CA THR A 207 -11.07 -6.50 12.22
C THR A 207 -10.11 -7.48 12.91
N ARG A 208 -10.64 -8.37 13.77
CA ARG A 208 -9.84 -9.34 14.57
C ARG A 208 -9.82 -10.76 14.03
N ASP A 209 -10.91 -11.20 13.39
CA ASP A 209 -11.16 -12.63 13.15
C ASP A 209 -10.66 -13.15 11.80
N ALA A 210 -10.19 -12.26 10.90
CA ALA A 210 -9.68 -12.64 9.59
C ALA A 210 -8.48 -11.78 9.21
N VAL A 211 -7.42 -12.44 8.71
CA VAL A 211 -6.28 -11.76 8.10
C VAL A 211 -6.76 -11.15 6.77
N PRO A 212 -6.68 -9.82 6.61
CA PRO A 212 -7.10 -9.18 5.37
C PRO A 212 -6.22 -9.62 4.18
N PRO A 213 -6.75 -9.69 2.96
CA PRO A 213 -5.93 -9.90 1.76
C PRO A 213 -4.78 -8.90 1.64
N ARG A 214 -3.70 -9.32 0.97
CA ARG A 214 -2.51 -8.47 0.78
C ARG A 214 -2.77 -7.29 -0.15
N HIS A 215 -3.62 -7.48 -1.16
CA HIS A 215 -4.03 -6.43 -2.09
C HIS A 215 -5.52 -6.19 -1.97
N LEU A 216 -5.86 -4.99 -1.55
CA LEU A 216 -7.22 -4.54 -1.33
C LEU A 216 -7.49 -3.27 -2.10
N ALA A 217 -8.74 -3.11 -2.50
CA ALA A 217 -9.22 -1.84 -3.02
C ALA A 217 -10.61 -1.51 -2.49
N LEU A 218 -10.84 -0.24 -2.19
CA LEU A 218 -12.15 0.30 -1.83
C LEU A 218 -12.78 0.90 -3.08
N ARG A 219 -13.89 0.35 -3.57
CA ARG A 219 -14.65 0.93 -4.70
C ARG A 219 -16.15 0.77 -4.52
N GLY A 220 -16.89 1.86 -4.71
CA GLY A 220 -18.36 1.87 -4.62
C GLY A 220 -18.87 1.40 -3.25
N GLY A 221 -18.10 1.60 -2.18
CA GLY A 221 -18.44 1.13 -0.83
C GLY A 221 -18.25 -0.38 -0.59
N PHE A 222 -17.46 -1.07 -1.42
CA PHE A 222 -17.08 -2.47 -1.23
C PHE A 222 -15.57 -2.64 -1.16
N TRP A 223 -15.15 -3.64 -0.39
CA TRP A 223 -13.80 -4.18 -0.44
C TRP A 223 -13.67 -5.17 -1.59
N TRP A 224 -12.61 -5.04 -2.36
CA TRP A 224 -12.22 -5.92 -3.45
C TRP A 224 -10.84 -6.49 -3.16
N GLU A 225 -10.59 -7.74 -3.55
CA GLU A 225 -9.26 -8.36 -3.53
C GLU A 225 -8.77 -8.67 -4.93
N GLU A 226 -7.45 -8.65 -5.09
CA GLU A 226 -6.78 -9.12 -6.29
C GLU A 226 -6.54 -10.64 -6.19
N VAL A 227 -7.04 -11.38 -7.18
CA VAL A 227 -6.81 -12.81 -7.36
C VAL A 227 -6.12 -13.05 -8.70
N THR A 228 -5.19 -14.01 -8.75
CA THR A 228 -4.55 -14.39 -10.01
C THR A 228 -5.29 -15.58 -10.61
N LEU A 229 -5.79 -15.44 -11.83
CA LEU A 229 -6.56 -16.48 -12.52
C LEU A 229 -5.95 -16.81 -13.88
N PRO A 230 -6.03 -18.07 -14.35
CA PRO A 230 -5.60 -18.44 -15.69
C PRO A 230 -6.34 -17.65 -16.76
N VAL A 231 -5.62 -17.20 -17.79
CA VAL A 231 -6.23 -16.58 -18.95
C VAL A 231 -6.93 -17.68 -19.76
N ARG A 232 -8.25 -17.58 -19.89
CA ARG A 232 -9.00 -18.48 -20.77
C ARG A 232 -8.63 -18.19 -22.22
N GLY A 233 -8.35 -19.23 -22.99
CA GLY A 233 -7.90 -19.12 -24.38
C GLY A 233 -8.79 -18.16 -25.18
N ARG A 234 -8.16 -17.14 -25.78
CA ARG A 234 -8.85 -16.16 -26.62
C ARG A 234 -9.19 -16.84 -27.95
N SER A 235 -10.38 -16.56 -28.50
CA SER A 235 -10.66 -16.93 -29.89
C SER A 235 -9.68 -16.16 -30.81
N PRO A 236 -9.00 -16.82 -31.76
CA PRO A 236 -7.95 -16.20 -32.59
C PRO A 236 -8.41 -14.98 -33.40
N GLU A 237 -9.72 -14.76 -33.55
CA GLU A 237 -10.31 -13.62 -34.27
C GLU A 237 -10.10 -12.25 -33.59
N ALA A 238 -9.72 -12.21 -32.30
CA ALA A 238 -9.52 -10.95 -31.57
C ALA A 238 -8.07 -10.43 -31.56
N ALA A 239 -7.15 -11.09 -32.26
CA ALA A 239 -5.80 -10.57 -32.46
C ALA A 239 -5.89 -9.40 -33.46
N THR A 240 -5.93 -8.18 -32.95
CA THR A 240 -5.74 -6.96 -33.76
C THR A 240 -4.51 -7.16 -34.63
N ALA A 241 -4.73 -7.24 -35.93
CA ALA A 241 -3.69 -7.39 -36.92
C ALA A 241 -2.62 -6.32 -36.67
N ARG A 242 -1.38 -6.76 -36.41
CA ARG A 242 -0.21 -5.88 -36.54
C ARG A 242 -0.35 -5.24 -37.92
N ALA A 243 -0.39 -3.91 -37.98
CA ALA A 243 -0.30 -3.22 -39.25
C ALA A 243 0.97 -3.72 -39.95
N ALA A 244 0.81 -4.35 -41.12
CA ALA A 244 1.94 -4.90 -41.85
C ALA A 244 2.76 -3.72 -42.40
N GLY A 245 3.97 -3.52 -41.87
CA GLY A 245 4.89 -2.43 -42.24
C GLY A 245 4.86 -1.23 -41.29
N GLY A 246 6.03 -0.60 -41.09
CA GLY A 246 6.25 0.58 -40.24
C GLY A 246 7.55 0.49 -39.42
N ASP A 247 8.05 1.64 -38.95
CA ASP A 247 9.20 1.70 -38.04
C ASP A 247 8.74 1.38 -36.60
N HIS A 248 9.43 0.45 -35.95
CA HIS A 248 9.12 0.01 -34.59
C HIS A 248 10.34 0.25 -33.70
N VAL A 249 10.15 0.91 -32.55
CA VAL A 249 11.21 1.10 -31.56
C VAL A 249 11.16 -0.02 -30.53
N VAL A 250 12.27 -0.75 -30.38
CA VAL A 250 12.44 -1.79 -29.36
C VAL A 250 13.53 -1.33 -28.38
N LEU A 251 13.12 -0.91 -27.19
CA LEU A 251 14.05 -0.53 -26.13
C LEU A 251 14.77 -1.78 -25.61
N GLY A 252 16.10 -1.74 -25.51
CA GLY A 252 16.90 -2.90 -25.09
C GLY A 252 16.83 -4.11 -26.02
N GLY A 253 16.51 -3.94 -27.31
CA GLY A 253 16.27 -5.03 -28.27
C GLY A 253 17.48 -5.90 -28.63
N THR A 254 18.66 -5.59 -28.10
CA THR A 254 19.85 -6.45 -28.17
C THR A 254 19.97 -7.38 -26.96
N GLY A 255 19.02 -7.32 -26.01
CA GLY A 255 18.82 -8.32 -24.96
C GLY A 255 18.17 -9.60 -25.49
N GLY A 256 18.20 -10.66 -24.66
CA GLY A 256 17.76 -12.03 -25.04
C GLY A 256 16.27 -12.27 -25.06
#